data_AF-A0A1V0U0W4-F1
#
_entry.id   AF-A0A1V0U0W4-F1
#
_cell.length_a   1.000
_cell.length_b   1.000
_cell.length_c   1.000
_cell.angle_alpha   90.00
_cell.angle_beta   90.00
_cell.angle_gamma   90.00
#
_symmetry.space_group_name_H-M   'P 1'
#
loop_
_entity.id
_entity.type
_entity.pdbx_description
1 polymer ?
#
loop_
_entity_poly.entity_id
_entity_poly.type
_entity_poly.pdbx_seq_one_letter_code
_entity_poly.pdbx_strand_id
1 'polypeptide(L)'
;MMDHLNGHWTPSGFRHDYSSRSATQLEKELIAYCPAEGGDDERQAILTDLTAAYFGEVLLNQAGGRWKWDNTAGELTDGAPVVVPDPSLGLEAIDPAVIARRALTKRTGRVVTGEVRRLRKAVGEYQKARPEWRPDRVPTPRVRDWDLESVRYADDVDQWRGECLRDFRQWWLEEVGGDRYAWVFNPASMDLMEKVLRERCASVEEFDAVSGERFWIVAAWYVGMAAVHGKGAVWQYRAVDPDAPEGGMYAADNYWTGSIFVNQRNHLDGHAAHPSAMLRGALEEGGSLRRELDRFKDPHPDR
;
A
#
# COMPACT_ATOMS: atom_id res chain seq x y z
N MET A 1 -3.69 23.99 1.21
CA MET A 1 -2.41 23.32 1.57
C MET A 1 -2.79 21.93 2.05
N MET A 2 -2.10 20.88 1.62
CA MET A 2 -2.40 19.47 1.97
C MET A 2 -1.14 18.79 2.53
N ASP A 3 -1.30 17.75 3.34
CA ASP A 3 -0.23 16.86 3.81
C ASP A 3 -0.69 15.41 3.65
N HIS A 4 0.26 14.52 3.41
CA HIS A 4 0.00 13.22 2.81
C HIS A 4 0.18 12.06 3.80
N LEU A 5 -0.78 11.14 3.80
CA LEU A 5 -0.56 9.73 4.14
C LEU A 5 -0.84 8.90 2.88
N ASN A 6 0.07 7.99 2.55
CA ASN A 6 -0.17 6.84 1.67
C ASN A 6 -0.85 7.13 0.30
N GLY A 7 -0.71 8.35 -0.23
CA GLY A 7 -1.23 8.76 -1.54
C GLY A 7 -2.64 9.36 -1.56
N HIS A 8 -3.35 9.45 -0.42
CA HIS A 8 -4.75 9.87 -0.39
C HIS A 8 -5.05 11.00 0.62
N TRP A 9 -6.27 11.54 0.54
CA TRP A 9 -6.65 12.87 1.05
C TRP A 9 -6.55 13.03 2.58
N THR A 10 -5.61 13.87 3.03
CA THR A 10 -5.68 14.55 4.34
C THR A 10 -5.33 16.04 4.24
N PRO A 11 -5.83 16.90 5.15
CA PRO A 11 -5.48 18.34 5.17
C PRO A 11 -4.03 18.57 5.61
N SER A 12 -3.46 19.74 5.27
CA SER A 12 -2.13 20.10 5.76
C SER A 12 -2.10 20.30 7.27
N GLY A 13 -0.97 19.95 7.87
CA GLY A 13 -0.76 19.92 9.32
C GLY A 13 -1.45 18.77 10.03
N PHE A 14 -2.18 17.90 9.31
CA PHE A 14 -2.77 16.71 9.92
C PHE A 14 -1.66 15.71 10.28
N ARG A 15 -1.52 15.44 11.57
CA ARG A 15 -0.57 14.43 12.08
C ARG A 15 -1.22 13.05 12.08
N HIS A 16 -0.63 12.12 11.33
CA HIS A 16 -0.90 10.67 11.45
C HIS A 16 -0.26 10.15 12.75
N ASP A 17 -0.84 10.57 13.88
CA ASP A 17 -0.43 10.21 15.25
C ASP A 17 -1.37 9.17 15.90
N TYR A 18 -2.39 8.72 15.16
CA TYR A 18 -3.43 7.76 15.57
C TYR A 18 -4.04 8.04 16.96
N SER A 19 -4.08 9.32 17.35
CA SER A 19 -4.60 9.76 18.63
C SER A 19 -6.09 10.10 18.57
N SER A 20 -6.72 10.10 19.75
CA SER A 20 -8.10 10.60 19.90
C SER A 20 -8.32 12.05 19.45
N ARG A 21 -7.24 12.86 19.33
CA ARG A 21 -7.31 14.27 18.91
C ARG A 21 -7.35 14.38 17.39
N SER A 22 -6.45 13.68 16.69
CA SER A 22 -6.43 13.64 15.22
C SER A 22 -7.70 12.96 14.69
N ALA A 23 -8.15 11.86 15.30
CA ALA A 23 -9.42 11.20 14.94
C ALA A 23 -10.64 12.15 15.06
N THR A 24 -10.67 13.00 16.09
CA THR A 24 -11.72 14.03 16.26
C THR A 24 -11.60 15.18 15.25
N GLN A 25 -10.42 15.40 14.65
CA GLN A 25 -10.29 16.30 13.51
C GLN A 25 -10.78 15.62 12.22
N LEU A 26 -10.35 14.37 11.96
CA LEU A 26 -10.71 13.61 10.75
C LEU A 26 -12.23 13.45 10.58
N GLU A 27 -12.98 13.28 11.67
CA GLU A 27 -14.46 13.29 11.61
C GLU A 27 -15.00 14.58 10.96
N LYS A 28 -14.43 15.74 11.31
CA LYS A 28 -14.87 17.04 10.75
C LYS A 28 -14.46 17.20 9.29
N GLU A 29 -13.26 16.73 8.94
CA GLU A 29 -12.76 16.78 7.56
C GLU A 29 -13.63 15.89 6.66
N LEU A 30 -13.92 14.65 7.09
CA LEU A 30 -14.86 13.74 6.40
C LEU A 30 -16.24 14.41 6.21
N ILE A 31 -16.77 15.05 7.25
CA ILE A 31 -18.03 15.82 7.16
C ILE A 31 -17.90 17.03 6.21
N ALA A 32 -16.75 17.69 6.12
CA ALA A 32 -16.53 18.85 5.27
C ALA A 32 -16.34 18.48 3.79
N TYR A 33 -15.65 17.37 3.49
CA TYR A 33 -15.38 16.92 2.13
C TYR A 33 -16.54 16.13 1.50
N CYS A 34 -17.37 15.47 2.30
CA CYS A 34 -18.57 14.78 1.82
C CYS A 34 -19.82 15.67 2.03
N PRO A 35 -20.44 16.21 0.95
CA PRO A 35 -21.67 17.00 1.06
C PRO A 35 -22.84 16.14 1.56
N ALA A 36 -23.91 16.79 2.04
CA ALA A 36 -25.09 16.08 2.56
C ALA A 36 -26.03 15.56 1.47
N GLU A 37 -25.99 16.18 0.28
CA GLU A 37 -26.81 15.86 -0.90
C GLU A 37 -25.95 16.07 -2.16
N GLY A 38 -26.21 15.33 -3.24
CA GLY A 38 -25.54 15.52 -4.54
C GLY A 38 -24.02 15.23 -4.52
N GLY A 39 -23.57 14.32 -3.65
CA GLY A 39 -22.18 13.89 -3.58
C GLY A 39 -21.78 12.93 -4.69
N ASP A 40 -20.46 12.76 -4.83
CA ASP A 40 -19.82 11.67 -5.55
C ASP A 40 -19.77 10.45 -4.62
N ASP A 41 -20.63 9.45 -4.88
CA ASP A 41 -20.79 8.27 -4.03
C ASP A 41 -19.52 7.39 -3.98
N GLU A 42 -18.76 7.31 -5.08
CA GLU A 42 -17.50 6.55 -5.15
C GLU A 42 -16.43 7.22 -4.29
N ARG A 43 -16.26 8.54 -4.44
CA ARG A 43 -15.37 9.32 -3.57
C ARG A 43 -15.81 9.28 -2.10
N GLN A 44 -17.11 9.28 -1.83
CA GLN A 44 -17.62 9.16 -0.46
C GLN A 44 -17.32 7.78 0.14
N ALA A 45 -17.41 6.69 -0.63
CA ALA A 45 -16.99 5.36 -0.19
C ALA A 45 -15.50 5.33 0.13
N ILE A 46 -14.64 5.78 -0.80
CA ILE A 46 -13.18 5.84 -0.61
C ILE A 46 -12.80 6.65 0.65
N LEU A 47 -13.41 7.83 0.86
CA LEU A 47 -13.17 8.64 2.06
C LEU A 47 -13.70 7.99 3.33
N THR A 48 -14.80 7.22 3.26
CA THR A 48 -15.34 6.44 4.38
C THR A 48 -14.37 5.35 4.80
N ASP A 49 -13.83 4.58 3.85
CA ASP A 49 -12.98 3.42 4.13
C ASP A 49 -11.57 3.82 4.59
N LEU A 50 -10.97 4.86 4.00
CA LEU A 50 -9.73 5.46 4.50
C LEU A 50 -9.88 5.99 5.93
N THR A 51 -11.04 6.60 6.22
CA THR A 51 -11.36 7.09 7.56
C THR A 51 -11.63 5.95 8.53
N ALA A 52 -12.26 4.86 8.08
CA ALA A 52 -12.47 3.64 8.86
C ALA A 52 -11.14 2.99 9.28
N ALA A 53 -10.21 2.84 8.34
CA ALA A 53 -8.86 2.31 8.63
C ALA A 53 -8.15 3.15 9.70
N TYR A 54 -8.12 4.48 9.54
CA TYR A 54 -7.53 5.38 10.54
C TYR A 54 -8.23 5.30 11.91
N PHE A 55 -9.56 5.19 11.93
CA PHE A 55 -10.31 5.04 13.18
C PHE A 55 -10.05 3.70 13.86
N GLY A 56 -9.94 2.60 13.13
CA GLY A 56 -9.65 1.30 13.73
C GLY A 56 -8.31 1.28 14.47
N GLU A 57 -7.26 1.89 13.88
CA GLU A 57 -5.97 2.11 14.55
C GLU A 57 -6.10 2.95 15.83
N VAL A 58 -6.94 4.00 15.80
CA VAL A 58 -7.23 4.81 17.00
C VAL A 58 -7.98 3.99 18.07
N LEU A 59 -8.89 3.08 17.68
CA LEU A 59 -9.60 2.20 18.63
C LEU A 59 -8.65 1.18 19.28
N LEU A 60 -7.77 0.55 18.49
CA LEU A 60 -6.72 -0.36 18.97
C LEU A 60 -5.78 0.36 19.96
N ASN A 61 -5.33 1.58 19.62
CA ASN A 61 -4.54 2.44 20.49
C ASN A 61 -5.25 2.90 21.78
N GLN A 62 -6.55 2.63 21.95
CA GLN A 62 -7.26 2.87 23.21
C GLN A 62 -7.53 1.60 24.00
N ALA A 63 -7.87 0.49 23.34
CA ALA A 63 -8.47 -0.69 23.96
C ALA A 63 -7.77 -2.02 23.65
N GLY A 64 -6.60 -2.00 23.01
CA GLY A 64 -5.89 -3.21 22.59
C GLY A 64 -6.72 -4.02 21.61
N GLY A 65 -6.49 -5.33 21.59
CA GLY A 65 -7.16 -6.26 20.68
C GLY A 65 -6.52 -6.28 19.29
N ARG A 66 -7.32 -6.55 18.25
CA ARG A 66 -6.86 -6.80 16.87
C ARG A 66 -7.92 -6.43 15.81
N TRP A 67 -7.48 -6.21 14.58
CA TRP A 67 -8.37 -6.36 13.43
C TRP A 67 -8.75 -7.84 13.20
N LYS A 68 -9.94 -8.06 12.64
CA LYS A 68 -10.47 -9.35 12.18
C LYS A 68 -11.39 -9.08 10.99
N TRP A 69 -11.40 -9.96 9.99
CA TRP A 69 -12.53 -10.01 9.06
C TRP A 69 -13.72 -10.61 9.79
N ASP A 70 -14.84 -9.91 9.85
CA ASP A 70 -16.06 -10.53 10.32
C ASP A 70 -16.65 -11.47 9.25
N ASN A 71 -17.19 -12.59 9.72
CA ASN A 71 -17.68 -13.71 8.91
C ASN A 71 -18.96 -14.27 9.58
N THR A 72 -19.68 -13.41 10.30
CA THR A 72 -20.83 -13.79 11.11
C THR A 72 -22.07 -13.68 10.23
N ALA A 73 -22.32 -14.76 9.48
CA ALA A 73 -23.26 -14.81 8.36
C ALA A 73 -24.63 -14.20 8.71
N GLY A 74 -24.98 -13.10 8.05
CA GLY A 74 -26.26 -12.40 8.24
C GLY A 74 -26.30 -11.30 9.30
N GLU A 75 -25.18 -10.96 9.96
CA GLU A 75 -25.07 -9.72 10.74
C GLU A 75 -24.74 -8.50 9.86
N LEU A 76 -24.89 -7.29 10.41
CA LEU A 76 -24.67 -6.02 9.67
C LEU A 76 -23.21 -5.83 9.22
N THR A 77 -22.28 -6.61 9.79
CA THR A 77 -20.84 -6.55 9.58
C THR A 77 -20.28 -7.74 8.80
N ASP A 78 -21.13 -8.61 8.25
CA ASP A 78 -20.70 -9.80 7.49
C ASP A 78 -19.76 -9.43 6.32
N GLY A 79 -18.56 -10.01 6.30
CA GLY A 79 -17.48 -9.67 5.36
C GLY A 79 -16.69 -8.38 5.66
N ALA A 80 -17.05 -7.60 6.68
CA ALA A 80 -16.42 -6.31 6.97
C ALA A 80 -15.13 -6.43 7.82
N PRO A 81 -14.17 -5.50 7.70
CA PRO A 81 -13.03 -5.41 8.62
C PRO A 81 -13.47 -4.77 9.94
N VAL A 82 -13.39 -5.53 11.04
CA VAL A 82 -13.79 -5.09 12.38
C VAL A 82 -12.61 -5.06 13.35
N VAL A 83 -12.62 -4.10 14.27
CA VAL A 83 -11.73 -4.09 15.44
C VAL A 83 -12.39 -4.87 16.56
N VAL A 84 -11.75 -5.94 17.00
CA VAL A 84 -12.10 -6.69 18.22
C VAL A 84 -11.22 -6.15 19.34
N PRO A 85 -11.75 -5.48 20.38
CA PRO A 85 -10.96 -4.97 21.51
C PRO A 85 -10.26 -6.09 22.31
N ASP A 86 -9.39 -5.74 23.27
CA ASP A 86 -8.78 -6.72 24.17
C ASP A 86 -9.87 -7.59 24.83
N PRO A 87 -9.85 -8.93 24.68
CA PRO A 87 -10.86 -9.85 25.22
C PRO A 87 -11.11 -9.68 26.73
N SER A 88 -10.10 -9.20 27.47
CA SER A 88 -10.19 -8.84 28.89
C SER A 88 -11.33 -7.87 29.19
N LEU A 89 -11.64 -6.97 28.25
CA LEU A 89 -12.67 -5.94 28.40
C LEU A 89 -14.10 -6.46 28.19
N GLY A 90 -14.28 -7.65 27.62
CA GLY A 90 -15.61 -8.23 27.34
C GLY A 90 -16.47 -7.40 26.39
N LEU A 91 -15.84 -6.67 25.45
CA LEU A 91 -16.51 -5.78 24.50
C LEU A 91 -16.78 -6.46 23.16
N GLU A 92 -17.92 -6.10 22.55
CA GLU A 92 -18.28 -6.45 21.18
C GLU A 92 -17.27 -5.89 20.15
N ALA A 93 -17.20 -6.53 18.99
CA ALA A 93 -16.43 -6.04 17.85
C ALA A 93 -17.02 -4.73 17.29
N ILE A 94 -16.19 -3.94 16.61
CA ILE A 94 -16.52 -2.60 16.15
C ILE A 94 -16.15 -2.47 14.67
N ASP A 95 -17.13 -2.29 13.80
CA ASP A 95 -16.93 -1.82 12.41
C ASP A 95 -16.62 -0.31 12.41
N PRO A 96 -15.41 0.13 12.03
CA PRO A 96 -15.06 1.54 11.98
C PRO A 96 -15.69 2.30 10.80
N ALA A 97 -16.10 1.60 9.74
CA ALA A 97 -16.84 2.16 8.62
C ALA A 97 -18.32 2.40 9.00
N VAL A 98 -18.94 1.58 9.86
CA VAL A 98 -20.21 1.96 10.53
C VAL A 98 -20.05 3.26 11.30
N ILE A 99 -18.92 3.48 12.00
CA ILE A 99 -18.66 4.74 12.72
C ILE A 99 -18.49 5.92 11.74
N ALA A 100 -17.75 5.75 10.66
CA ALA A 100 -17.56 6.78 9.62
C ALA A 100 -18.88 7.12 8.91
N ARG A 101 -19.66 6.11 8.49
CA ARG A 101 -21.02 6.29 7.94
C ARG A 101 -21.93 7.01 8.94
N ARG A 102 -21.92 6.62 10.22
CA ARG A 102 -22.66 7.27 11.31
C ARG A 102 -22.23 8.73 11.53
N ALA A 103 -20.96 9.07 11.34
CA ALA A 103 -20.47 10.44 11.36
C ALA A 103 -21.01 11.26 10.18
N LEU A 104 -21.01 10.72 8.96
CA LEU A 104 -21.60 11.34 7.76
C LEU A 104 -23.12 11.55 7.90
N THR A 105 -23.86 10.61 8.50
CA THR A 105 -25.31 10.77 8.75
C THR A 105 -25.62 11.79 9.83
N LYS A 106 -24.83 11.87 10.91
CA LYS A 106 -25.11 12.76 12.05
C LYS A 106 -24.48 14.14 11.95
N ARG A 107 -23.39 14.29 11.19
CA ARG A 107 -22.67 15.54 10.90
C ARG A 107 -22.30 16.40 12.13
N THR A 108 -22.12 15.76 13.30
CA THR A 108 -21.93 16.47 14.59
C THR A 108 -20.47 16.79 14.95
N GLY A 109 -19.48 16.11 14.35
CA GLY A 109 -18.07 16.23 14.75
C GLY A 109 -17.80 15.74 16.18
N ARG A 110 -18.51 14.69 16.60
CA ARG A 110 -18.53 14.12 17.96
C ARG A 110 -18.73 12.60 18.01
N VAL A 111 -19.07 11.94 16.90
CA VAL A 111 -19.40 10.50 16.85
C VAL A 111 -18.20 9.64 17.23
N VAL A 112 -17.01 10.00 16.73
CA VAL A 112 -15.75 9.31 16.97
C VAL A 112 -15.23 9.62 18.38
N THR A 113 -15.34 10.88 18.79
CA THR A 113 -15.03 11.31 20.17
C THR A 113 -15.90 10.58 21.20
N GLY A 114 -17.16 10.27 20.86
CA GLY A 114 -18.07 9.46 21.68
C GLY A 114 -17.60 8.02 21.83
N GLU A 115 -17.24 7.37 20.71
CA GLU A 115 -16.79 5.98 20.70
C GLU A 115 -15.47 5.78 21.47
N VAL A 116 -14.49 6.66 21.22
CA VAL A 116 -13.22 6.69 21.94
C VAL A 116 -13.42 6.89 23.45
N ARG A 117 -14.42 7.69 23.86
CA ARG A 117 -14.78 7.83 25.28
C ARG A 117 -15.41 6.57 25.87
N ARG A 118 -16.20 5.81 25.10
CA ARG A 118 -16.73 4.50 25.54
C ARG A 118 -15.59 3.52 25.82
N LEU A 119 -14.67 3.34 24.88
CA LEU A 119 -13.50 2.47 25.04
C LEU A 119 -12.63 2.89 26.23
N ARG A 120 -12.24 4.17 26.31
CA ARG A 120 -11.41 4.69 27.40
C ARG A 120 -12.07 4.55 28.78
N LYS A 121 -13.41 4.60 28.86
CA LYS A 121 -14.15 4.31 30.10
C LYS A 121 -13.98 2.85 30.51
N ALA A 122 -14.24 1.90 29.61
CA ALA A 122 -14.11 0.47 29.90
C ALA A 122 -12.69 0.09 30.33
N VAL A 123 -11.68 0.59 29.60
CA VAL A 123 -10.24 0.43 29.93
C VAL A 123 -9.91 1.00 31.30
N GLY A 124 -10.37 2.21 31.61
CA GLY A 124 -10.16 2.86 32.91
C GLY A 124 -10.96 2.24 34.06
N GLU A 125 -12.01 1.46 33.78
CA GLU A 125 -12.75 0.68 34.78
C GLU A 125 -12.07 -0.67 35.04
N TYR A 126 -11.57 -1.33 34.00
CA TYR A 126 -10.77 -2.55 34.14
C TYR A 126 -9.43 -2.30 34.86
N GLN A 127 -8.73 -1.21 34.53
CA GLN A 127 -7.47 -0.80 35.19
C GLN A 127 -7.63 -0.45 36.67
N LYS A 128 -8.82 -0.01 37.13
CA LYS A 128 -9.08 0.20 38.56
C LYS A 128 -9.18 -1.12 39.33
N ALA A 129 -9.66 -2.18 38.67
CA ALA A 129 -9.73 -3.53 39.24
C ALA A 129 -8.40 -4.29 39.12
N ARG A 130 -7.58 -3.94 38.11
CA ARG A 130 -6.28 -4.57 37.79
C ARG A 130 -5.24 -3.50 37.40
N PRO A 131 -4.60 -2.81 38.38
CA PRO A 131 -3.66 -1.71 38.13
C PRO A 131 -2.41 -2.10 37.33
N GLU A 132 -2.07 -3.38 37.31
CA GLU A 132 -1.00 -4.01 36.54
C GLU A 132 -1.38 -4.22 35.05
N TRP A 133 -2.66 -4.42 34.73
CA TRP A 133 -3.10 -4.73 33.37
C TRP A 133 -3.00 -3.52 32.43
N ARG A 134 -2.54 -3.76 31.21
CA ARG A 134 -2.60 -2.82 30.09
C ARG A 134 -3.34 -3.52 28.94
N PRO A 135 -4.08 -2.79 28.09
CA PRO A 135 -4.69 -3.39 26.92
C PRO A 135 -3.61 -4.03 26.04
N ASP A 136 -3.71 -5.32 25.81
CA ASP A 136 -2.79 -6.02 24.92
C ASP A 136 -3.27 -5.81 23.48
N ARG A 137 -2.51 -5.03 22.70
CA ARG A 137 -2.73 -4.94 21.26
C ARG A 137 -2.02 -6.12 20.61
N VAL A 138 -2.80 -7.15 20.28
CA VAL A 138 -2.35 -8.23 19.41
C VAL A 138 -2.03 -7.60 18.05
N PRO A 139 -0.77 -7.64 17.58
CA PRO A 139 -0.42 -7.04 16.30
C PRO A 139 -1.28 -7.65 15.21
N THR A 140 -1.91 -6.79 14.41
CA THR A 140 -2.69 -7.28 13.28
C THR A 140 -1.73 -7.92 12.29
N PRO A 141 -2.03 -9.11 11.72
CA PRO A 141 -1.18 -9.70 10.70
C PRO A 141 -0.91 -8.67 9.60
N ARG A 142 0.38 -8.39 9.35
CA ARG A 142 0.89 -7.36 8.40
C ARG A 142 0.66 -5.88 8.79
N VAL A 143 0.15 -5.58 9.98
CA VAL A 143 0.12 -4.22 10.55
C VAL A 143 0.58 -4.29 12.01
N ARG A 144 1.90 -4.19 12.20
CA ARG A 144 2.53 -4.12 13.53
C ARG A 144 2.60 -2.66 14.02
N ASP A 145 2.73 -2.47 15.32
CA ASP A 145 2.70 -1.16 16.03
C ASP A 145 3.83 -0.16 15.71
N TRP A 146 4.50 -0.32 14.58
CA TRP A 146 5.45 0.66 14.08
C TRP A 146 5.53 0.67 12.55
N ASP A 147 4.40 0.51 11.85
CA ASP A 147 4.33 0.52 10.38
C ASP A 147 4.43 1.93 9.73
N LEU A 148 5.05 2.88 10.45
CA LEU A 148 5.75 4.04 9.86
C LEU A 148 7.27 3.78 9.74
N GLU A 149 7.78 2.74 10.40
CA GLU A 149 9.06 2.07 10.14
C GLU A 149 8.87 0.71 9.43
N SER A 150 7.77 0.48 8.69
CA SER A 150 7.79 -0.50 7.58
C SER A 150 8.63 -0.03 6.39
N VAL A 151 9.25 1.14 6.53
CA VAL A 151 10.58 1.45 5.97
C VAL A 151 11.61 0.34 6.24
N ARG A 152 11.40 -0.57 7.21
CA ARG A 152 12.20 -1.79 7.44
C ARG A 152 11.76 -3.04 6.64
N TYR A 153 10.65 -2.97 5.90
CA TYR A 153 10.42 -3.84 4.73
C TYR A 153 10.81 -3.12 3.43
N ALA A 154 10.92 -1.79 3.46
CA ALA A 154 11.74 -1.08 2.50
C ALA A 154 13.24 -1.34 2.73
N ASP A 155 13.71 -1.87 3.87
CA ASP A 155 15.10 -2.35 3.99
C ASP A 155 15.38 -3.45 2.95
N ASP A 156 14.50 -4.46 2.78
CA ASP A 156 14.66 -5.48 1.72
C ASP A 156 14.61 -4.87 0.31
N VAL A 157 13.64 -3.99 0.04
CA VAL A 157 13.44 -3.39 -1.30
C VAL A 157 14.55 -2.40 -1.64
N ASP A 158 15.02 -1.60 -0.68
CA ASP A 158 16.06 -0.58 -0.88
C ASP A 158 17.47 -1.18 -0.75
N GLN A 159 17.66 -2.28 -0.01
CA GLN A 159 18.84 -3.14 -0.14
C GLN A 159 18.87 -3.76 -1.53
N TRP A 160 17.80 -4.38 -2.02
CA TRP A 160 17.73 -4.97 -3.36
C TRP A 160 17.96 -3.91 -4.45
N ARG A 161 17.33 -2.73 -4.36
CA ARG A 161 17.59 -1.59 -5.26
C ARG A 161 19.02 -1.09 -5.13
N GLY A 162 19.60 -1.10 -3.93
CA GLY A 162 20.99 -0.69 -3.67
C GLY A 162 22.03 -1.70 -4.17
N GLU A 163 21.69 -2.99 -4.18
CA GLU A 163 22.47 -4.07 -4.78
C GLU A 163 22.38 -4.03 -6.31
N CYS A 164 21.18 -3.86 -6.87
CA CYS A 164 21.01 -3.65 -8.31
C CYS A 164 21.70 -2.37 -8.79
N LEU A 165 21.64 -1.27 -8.04
CA LEU A 165 22.36 -0.02 -8.36
C LEU A 165 23.89 -0.18 -8.26
N ARG A 166 24.37 -1.02 -7.32
CA ARG A 166 25.79 -1.37 -7.17
C ARG A 166 26.26 -2.19 -8.36
N ASP A 167 25.54 -3.25 -8.70
CA ASP A 167 25.81 -4.13 -9.84
C ASP A 167 25.74 -3.39 -11.18
N PHE A 168 24.72 -2.56 -11.34
CA PHE A 168 24.55 -1.67 -12.49
C PHE A 168 25.81 -0.83 -12.74
N ARG A 169 26.35 -0.23 -11.68
CA ARG A 169 27.54 0.64 -11.72
C ARG A 169 28.87 -0.12 -11.76
N GLN A 170 28.93 -1.35 -11.23
CA GLN A 170 30.17 -2.09 -11.03
C GLN A 170 30.55 -2.97 -12.21
N TRP A 171 29.59 -3.53 -12.94
CA TRP A 171 29.87 -4.47 -14.04
C TRP A 171 28.80 -4.48 -15.15
N TRP A 172 27.52 -4.24 -14.84
CA TRP A 172 26.46 -4.39 -15.85
C TRP A 172 26.59 -3.38 -17.00
N LEU A 173 27.00 -2.14 -16.72
CA LEU A 173 27.32 -1.13 -17.74
C LEU A 173 28.47 -1.55 -18.67
N GLU A 174 29.39 -2.40 -18.22
CA GLU A 174 30.47 -2.94 -19.06
C GLU A 174 29.95 -4.08 -19.94
N GLU A 175 29.06 -4.93 -19.39
CA GLU A 175 28.38 -6.03 -20.09
C GLU A 175 27.45 -5.58 -21.24
N VAL A 176 26.75 -4.45 -21.09
CA VAL A 176 25.89 -3.90 -22.16
C VAL A 176 26.58 -2.85 -23.03
N GLY A 177 27.67 -2.27 -22.53
CA GLY A 177 28.41 -1.21 -23.19
C GLY A 177 27.63 0.11 -23.38
N GLY A 178 28.17 0.95 -24.25
CA GLY A 178 27.71 2.33 -24.44
C GLY A 178 28.25 3.28 -23.37
N ASP A 179 27.90 4.56 -23.48
CA ASP A 179 28.25 5.58 -22.50
C ASP A 179 27.30 5.51 -21.30
N ARG A 180 27.81 5.69 -20.07
CA ARG A 180 27.01 5.88 -18.85
C ARG A 180 25.99 7.02 -19.00
N TYR A 181 26.25 8.02 -19.83
CA TYR A 181 25.32 9.12 -20.12
C TYR A 181 24.17 8.74 -21.05
N ALA A 182 24.21 7.58 -21.71
CA ALA A 182 23.09 7.03 -22.47
C ALA A 182 22.07 6.32 -21.55
N TRP A 183 22.53 5.74 -20.44
CA TRP A 183 21.73 4.94 -19.51
C TRP A 183 21.10 5.78 -18.39
N VAL A 184 20.22 6.72 -18.76
CA VAL A 184 19.64 7.75 -17.87
C VAL A 184 18.11 7.66 -17.71
N PHE A 185 17.55 6.44 -17.76
CA PHE A 185 16.12 6.13 -17.53
C PHE A 185 15.10 6.88 -18.43
N ASN A 186 15.55 7.47 -19.54
CA ASN A 186 14.71 8.17 -20.52
C ASN A 186 14.27 7.24 -21.67
N PRO A 187 13.36 7.65 -22.57
CA PRO A 187 12.88 6.81 -23.67
C PRO A 187 13.96 6.28 -24.62
N ALA A 188 15.04 7.04 -24.87
CA ALA A 188 16.16 6.56 -25.70
C ALA A 188 16.94 5.44 -24.98
N SER A 189 17.07 5.51 -23.66
CA SER A 189 17.67 4.44 -22.86
C SER A 189 16.79 3.18 -22.77
N MET A 190 15.49 3.30 -23.02
CA MET A 190 14.58 2.16 -23.17
C MET A 190 14.74 1.48 -24.52
N ASP A 191 14.97 2.24 -25.60
CA ASP A 191 15.32 1.67 -26.91
C ASP A 191 16.64 0.86 -26.83
N LEU A 192 17.62 1.37 -26.06
CA LEU A 192 18.87 0.65 -25.80
C LEU A 192 18.66 -0.60 -24.95
N MET A 193 17.82 -0.55 -23.90
CA MET A 193 17.47 -1.74 -23.12
C MET A 193 16.74 -2.79 -23.97
N GLU A 194 15.80 -2.36 -24.82
CA GLU A 194 15.06 -3.28 -25.70
C GLU A 194 15.98 -3.93 -26.74
N LYS A 195 16.95 -3.17 -27.26
CA LYS A 195 18.01 -3.72 -28.12
C LYS A 195 18.82 -4.80 -27.39
N VAL A 196 19.31 -4.52 -26.18
CA VAL A 196 20.05 -5.49 -25.36
C VAL A 196 19.22 -6.74 -25.07
N LEU A 197 17.93 -6.55 -24.76
CA LEU A 197 16.97 -7.63 -24.54
C LEU A 197 16.84 -8.54 -25.77
N ARG A 198 16.60 -7.96 -26.96
CA ARG A 198 16.43 -8.70 -28.22
C ARG A 198 17.74 -9.27 -28.80
N GLU A 199 18.89 -8.71 -28.43
CA GLU A 199 20.22 -9.25 -28.80
C GLU A 199 20.64 -10.43 -27.90
N ARG A 200 20.11 -10.54 -26.68
CA ARG A 200 20.43 -11.63 -25.73
C ARG A 200 19.31 -12.68 -25.57
N CYS A 201 18.07 -12.40 -25.98
CA CYS A 201 16.95 -13.33 -26.01
C CYS A 201 16.15 -13.15 -27.31
N ALA A 202 16.07 -14.19 -28.14
CA ALA A 202 15.32 -14.19 -29.39
C ALA A 202 13.84 -14.56 -29.20
N SER A 203 13.49 -15.18 -28.07
CA SER A 203 12.13 -15.62 -27.74
C SER A 203 11.76 -15.33 -26.28
N VAL A 204 10.46 -15.36 -26.00
CA VAL A 204 9.88 -15.26 -24.66
C VAL A 204 10.31 -16.45 -23.80
N GLU A 205 10.37 -17.63 -24.39
CA GLU A 205 10.75 -18.89 -23.74
C GLU A 205 12.22 -18.90 -23.34
N GLU A 206 13.11 -18.32 -24.16
CA GLU A 206 14.50 -18.08 -23.79
C GLU A 206 14.61 -17.13 -22.60
N PHE A 207 13.87 -16.01 -22.62
CA PHE A 207 13.87 -15.05 -21.51
C PHE A 207 13.34 -15.66 -20.21
N ASP A 208 12.21 -16.38 -20.25
CA ASP A 208 11.62 -17.00 -19.06
C ASP A 208 12.63 -17.96 -18.39
N ALA A 209 13.41 -18.69 -19.17
CA ALA A 209 14.45 -19.62 -18.68
C ALA A 209 15.65 -18.92 -17.99
N VAL A 210 15.99 -17.68 -18.37
CA VAL A 210 17.11 -16.90 -17.79
C VAL A 210 16.66 -15.76 -16.87
N SER A 211 15.35 -15.52 -16.74
CA SER A 211 14.76 -14.36 -16.05
C SER A 211 15.19 -14.18 -14.59
N GLY A 212 15.56 -15.28 -13.91
CA GLY A 212 16.10 -15.29 -12.55
C GLY A 212 17.61 -15.06 -12.43
N GLU A 213 18.34 -14.92 -13.54
CA GLU A 213 19.77 -14.64 -13.50
C GLU A 213 20.07 -13.18 -13.12
N ARG A 214 21.22 -12.96 -12.49
CA ARG A 214 21.66 -11.66 -11.97
C ARG A 214 21.65 -10.53 -13.01
N PHE A 215 21.99 -10.84 -14.26
CA PHE A 215 21.94 -9.86 -15.37
C PHE A 215 20.51 -9.36 -15.64
N TRP A 216 19.54 -10.27 -15.63
CA TRP A 216 18.14 -9.97 -15.90
C TRP A 216 17.41 -9.36 -14.69
N ILE A 217 17.83 -9.69 -13.47
CA ILE A 217 17.41 -8.98 -12.25
C ILE A 217 17.81 -7.50 -12.32
N VAL A 218 19.05 -7.18 -12.75
CA VAL A 218 19.50 -5.78 -12.92
C VAL A 218 18.79 -5.09 -14.10
N ALA A 219 18.54 -5.81 -15.21
CA ALA A 219 17.76 -5.26 -16.33
C ALA A 219 16.32 -4.95 -15.92
N ALA A 220 15.68 -5.84 -15.14
CA ALA A 220 14.34 -5.64 -14.58
C ALA A 220 14.32 -4.44 -13.62
N TRP A 221 15.30 -4.33 -12.72
CA TRP A 221 15.48 -3.15 -11.89
C TRP A 221 15.56 -1.86 -12.72
N TYR A 222 16.34 -1.85 -13.81
CA TYR A 222 16.51 -0.67 -14.66
C TYR A 222 15.21 -0.26 -15.38
N VAL A 223 14.42 -1.21 -15.89
CA VAL A 223 13.08 -0.96 -16.48
C VAL A 223 12.10 -0.42 -15.43
N GLY A 224 12.09 -1.00 -14.23
CA GLY A 224 11.26 -0.48 -13.12
C GLY A 224 11.67 0.92 -12.68
N MET A 225 12.98 1.25 -12.68
CA MET A 225 13.47 2.60 -12.41
C MET A 225 13.02 3.61 -13.47
N ALA A 226 12.82 3.21 -14.73
CA ALA A 226 12.22 4.08 -15.75
C ALA A 226 10.72 4.33 -15.49
N ALA A 227 9.96 3.35 -15.00
CA ALA A 227 8.58 3.58 -14.55
C ALA A 227 8.50 4.51 -13.32
N VAL A 228 9.44 4.37 -12.38
CA VAL A 228 9.53 5.27 -11.20
C VAL A 228 9.88 6.70 -11.61
N HIS A 229 10.92 6.90 -12.42
CA HIS A 229 11.39 8.24 -12.81
C HIS A 229 10.51 8.92 -13.87
N GLY A 230 10.05 8.18 -14.89
CA GLY A 230 9.28 8.73 -16.01
C GLY A 230 7.77 8.75 -15.81
N LYS A 231 7.23 7.86 -14.99
CA LYS A 231 5.77 7.65 -14.82
C LYS A 231 5.29 7.77 -13.37
N GLY A 232 6.15 8.15 -12.42
CA GLY A 232 5.78 8.38 -11.01
C GLY A 232 5.31 7.14 -10.25
N ALA A 233 5.63 5.92 -10.75
CA ALA A 233 5.37 4.69 -10.02
C ALA A 233 6.22 4.61 -8.74
N VAL A 234 5.84 3.73 -7.80
CA VAL A 234 6.69 3.38 -6.63
C VAL A 234 7.00 1.89 -6.62
N TRP A 235 8.20 1.55 -6.14
CA TRP A 235 8.57 0.17 -5.83
C TRP A 235 7.72 -0.40 -4.69
N GLN A 236 7.34 -1.67 -4.79
CA GLN A 236 6.58 -2.41 -3.80
C GLN A 236 7.06 -3.86 -3.72
N TYR A 237 6.88 -4.46 -2.54
CA TYR A 237 7.05 -5.87 -2.26
C TYR A 237 5.87 -6.33 -1.41
N ARG A 238 5.39 -7.56 -1.62
CA ARG A 238 4.40 -8.21 -0.75
C ARG A 238 5.00 -9.52 -0.27
N ALA A 239 5.36 -9.60 1.01
CA ALA A 239 5.82 -10.84 1.61
C ALA A 239 4.74 -11.93 1.54
N VAL A 240 5.12 -13.20 1.37
CA VAL A 240 4.21 -14.35 1.48
C VAL A 240 3.53 -14.37 2.85
N ASP A 241 2.26 -14.77 2.91
CA ASP A 241 1.61 -15.17 4.15
C ASP A 241 1.55 -16.70 4.27
N PRO A 242 2.13 -17.31 5.31
CA PRO A 242 1.90 -18.74 5.58
C PRO A 242 0.46 -19.02 6.02
N ASP A 243 -0.28 -18.02 6.50
CA ASP A 243 -1.65 -18.16 7.03
C ASP A 243 -2.74 -17.68 6.05
N ALA A 244 -2.39 -17.23 4.83
CA ALA A 244 -3.39 -16.83 3.83
C ALA A 244 -4.06 -18.05 3.16
N PRO A 245 -5.37 -17.98 2.85
CA PRO A 245 -6.03 -18.98 2.03
C PRO A 245 -5.50 -18.92 0.59
N GLU A 246 -5.41 -20.09 -0.07
CA GLU A 246 -5.06 -20.26 -1.48
C GLU A 246 -5.85 -19.31 -2.40
N GLY A 247 -5.20 -18.72 -3.39
CA GLY A 247 -5.75 -17.65 -4.24
C GLY A 247 -5.86 -16.27 -3.57
N GLY A 248 -5.66 -16.16 -2.26
CA GLY A 248 -5.73 -14.91 -1.51
C GLY A 248 -4.66 -13.89 -1.91
N MET A 249 -4.92 -12.60 -1.64
CA MET A 249 -4.05 -11.48 -2.09
C MET A 249 -2.61 -11.45 -1.53
N TYR A 250 -2.30 -12.34 -0.57
CA TYR A 250 -0.99 -12.55 0.05
C TYR A 250 -0.60 -14.04 0.11
N ALA A 251 -1.32 -14.92 -0.60
CA ALA A 251 -1.02 -16.34 -0.62
C ALA A 251 0.22 -16.64 -1.47
N ALA A 252 0.88 -17.78 -1.23
CA ALA A 252 2.14 -18.13 -1.91
C ALA A 252 1.99 -18.38 -3.43
N ASP A 253 0.77 -18.70 -3.87
CA ASP A 253 0.37 -18.86 -5.27
C ASP A 253 -0.03 -17.54 -5.96
N ASN A 254 -0.16 -16.45 -5.20
CA ASN A 254 -0.57 -15.16 -5.75
C ASN A 254 0.60 -14.47 -6.48
N TYR A 255 0.42 -14.21 -7.77
CA TYR A 255 1.39 -13.59 -8.69
C TYR A 255 2.17 -12.37 -8.13
N TRP A 256 1.52 -11.53 -7.32
CA TRP A 256 2.12 -10.31 -6.75
C TRP A 256 2.88 -10.52 -5.44
N THR A 257 2.97 -11.77 -4.97
CA THR A 257 3.42 -12.12 -3.62
C THR A 257 4.73 -12.91 -3.65
N GLY A 258 5.61 -12.66 -2.68
CA GLY A 258 7.00 -13.12 -2.69
C GLY A 258 7.87 -12.37 -3.71
N SER A 259 7.36 -11.31 -4.33
CA SER A 259 7.92 -10.69 -5.53
C SER A 259 7.91 -9.15 -5.46
N ILE A 260 8.90 -8.53 -6.12
CA ILE A 260 9.06 -7.07 -6.21
C ILE A 260 8.43 -6.55 -7.51
N PHE A 261 7.72 -5.43 -7.44
CA PHE A 261 7.03 -4.79 -8.57
C PHE A 261 7.03 -3.26 -8.48
N VAL A 262 6.61 -2.60 -9.56
CA VAL A 262 6.32 -1.16 -9.59
C VAL A 262 4.81 -0.93 -9.72
N ASN A 263 4.31 0.12 -9.07
CA ASN A 263 2.86 0.40 -8.97
C ASN A 263 2.58 1.91 -8.83
N GLN A 264 1.68 2.45 -9.65
CA GLN A 264 1.12 3.80 -9.53
C GLN A 264 0.00 3.87 -8.46
N ARG A 265 0.28 3.46 -7.21
CA ARG A 265 -0.73 3.37 -6.13
C ARG A 265 -1.48 4.68 -5.79
N ASN A 266 -1.00 5.82 -6.29
CA ASN A 266 -1.59 7.14 -6.09
C ASN A 266 -2.64 7.49 -7.17
N HIS A 267 -2.80 6.66 -8.21
CA HIS A 267 -3.73 6.85 -9.33
C HIS A 267 -4.85 5.80 -9.28
N LEU A 268 -6.11 6.23 -9.41
CA LEU A 268 -7.27 5.32 -9.44
C LEU A 268 -7.28 4.43 -10.69
N ASP A 269 -6.76 4.94 -11.82
CA ASP A 269 -6.54 4.20 -13.07
C ASP A 269 -5.06 3.80 -13.26
N GLY A 270 -4.28 3.76 -12.16
CA GLY A 270 -2.85 3.49 -12.17
C GLY A 270 -2.49 2.07 -12.57
N HIS A 271 -1.33 1.90 -13.21
CA HIS A 271 -0.82 0.58 -13.58
C HIS A 271 0.15 0.01 -12.54
N ALA A 272 0.23 -1.32 -12.48
CA ALA A 272 1.22 -2.06 -11.73
C ALA A 272 1.76 -3.21 -12.59
N ALA A 273 3.06 -3.47 -12.51
CA ALA A 273 3.72 -4.56 -13.24
C ALA A 273 4.98 -5.04 -12.52
N HIS A 274 5.30 -6.33 -12.66
CA HIS A 274 6.64 -6.83 -12.41
C HIS A 274 7.56 -6.39 -13.57
N PRO A 275 8.71 -5.74 -13.33
CA PRO A 275 9.58 -5.34 -14.43
C PRO A 275 10.17 -6.49 -15.25
N SER A 276 10.26 -7.70 -14.68
CA SER A 276 10.55 -8.93 -15.43
C SER A 276 9.43 -9.26 -16.43
N ALA A 277 8.16 -9.07 -16.06
CA ALA A 277 7.04 -9.21 -16.97
C ALA A 277 6.97 -8.08 -18.03
N MET A 278 7.52 -6.90 -17.74
CA MET A 278 7.70 -5.83 -18.75
C MET A 278 8.78 -6.18 -19.78
N LEU A 279 9.91 -6.79 -19.34
CA LEU A 279 10.90 -7.36 -20.26
C LEU A 279 10.27 -8.47 -21.12
N ARG A 280 9.57 -9.42 -20.49
CA ARG A 280 8.86 -10.51 -21.18
C ARG A 280 7.85 -9.98 -22.21
N GLY A 281 6.99 -9.05 -21.82
CA GLY A 281 5.98 -8.43 -22.68
C GLY A 281 6.56 -7.63 -23.85
N ALA A 282 7.81 -7.18 -23.78
CA ALA A 282 8.50 -6.58 -24.92
C ALA A 282 8.96 -7.62 -25.98
N LEU A 283 9.14 -8.89 -25.59
CA LEU A 283 9.47 -9.98 -26.52
C LEU A 283 8.23 -10.61 -27.20
N GLU A 284 7.02 -10.32 -26.72
CA GLU A 284 5.76 -10.77 -27.33
C GLU A 284 5.49 -10.07 -28.70
N GLU A 285 4.61 -10.64 -29.52
CA GLU A 285 4.34 -10.13 -30.88
C GLU A 285 3.78 -8.70 -30.87
N GLY A 286 4.55 -7.74 -31.40
CA GLY A 286 4.22 -6.32 -31.35
C GLY A 286 4.39 -5.67 -29.96
N GLY A 287 5.06 -6.34 -29.03
CA GLY A 287 5.51 -5.80 -27.75
C GLY A 287 6.71 -4.87 -27.90
N SER A 288 6.88 -3.94 -26.95
CA SER A 288 8.07 -3.09 -26.81
C SER A 288 8.15 -2.52 -25.39
N LEU A 289 9.34 -2.19 -24.89
CA LEU A 289 9.52 -1.62 -23.54
C LEU A 289 8.86 -0.24 -23.41
N ARG A 290 8.77 0.52 -24.51
CA ARG A 290 7.96 1.74 -24.56
C ARG A 290 6.49 1.44 -24.35
N ARG A 291 5.94 0.44 -25.06
CA ARG A 291 4.52 0.04 -24.94
C ARG A 291 4.18 -0.43 -23.53
N GLU A 292 5.10 -1.14 -22.86
CA GLU A 292 4.92 -1.56 -21.47
C GLU A 292 4.99 -0.38 -20.48
N LEU A 293 5.87 0.60 -20.73
CA LEU A 293 5.91 1.83 -19.93
C LEU A 293 4.69 2.73 -20.17
N ASP A 294 4.13 2.77 -21.37
CA ASP A 294 2.95 3.57 -21.71
C ASP A 294 1.63 2.97 -21.19
N ARG A 295 1.67 1.76 -20.59
CA ARG A 295 0.58 1.26 -19.72
C ARG A 295 0.48 2.09 -18.44
N PHE A 296 1.61 2.59 -17.93
CA PHE A 296 1.65 3.55 -16.83
C PHE A 296 1.30 4.95 -17.34
N LYS A 297 0.44 5.63 -16.59
CA LYS A 297 0.01 7.00 -16.91
C LYS A 297 1.19 7.96 -16.81
N ASP A 298 1.21 9.01 -17.62
CA ASP A 298 2.19 10.08 -17.40
C ASP A 298 1.91 10.78 -16.06
N PRO A 299 2.94 11.30 -15.37
CA PRO A 299 2.74 12.10 -14.17
C PRO A 299 1.85 13.30 -14.51
N HIS A 300 0.86 13.56 -13.66
CA HIS A 300 -0.05 14.69 -13.90
C HIS A 300 0.76 16.00 -13.91
N PRO A 301 0.68 16.85 -14.95
CA PRO A 301 1.33 18.16 -14.91
C PRO A 301 0.73 18.96 -13.75
N ASP A 302 1.61 19.59 -12.97
CA ASP A 302 1.34 20.03 -11.59
C ASP A 302 0.11 20.95 -11.43
N ARG A 303 -0.55 20.85 -10.27
CA ARG A 303 -1.66 21.70 -9.81
C ARG A 303 -1.52 22.05 -8.33
#